data_AF-A0AAF1K0B5-F1
#
_entry.id   AF-A0AAF1K0B5-F1
#
_cell.length_a   1.000
_cell.length_b   1.000
_cell.length_c   1.000
_cell.angle_alpha   90.00
_cell.angle_beta   90.00
_cell.angle_gamma   90.00
#
_symmetry.space_group_name_H-M   'P 1'
#
loop_
_entity.id
_entity.type
_entity.pdbx_description
1 polymer ?
#
loop_
_entity_poly.entity_id
_entity_poly.type
_entity_poly.pdbx_seq_one_letter_code
_entity_poly.pdbx_strand_id
1 'polypeptide(L)'
;MRLAGLCVAAVILGGAAAALARDDAGLRAAFPVAPDGPFVAAPAVRLAGQPGLTLRSIRFRQLLPDGRPRAVLSCGVVLEARRRPPQAMVTIGEGRTEVPHCHRLREAGILPSPAGTARLGLIYEASSPNAEGRALVILRRDGAAGSWNTEDDLADQVEQRLPVLTLARVRARLRALGR
;
A
#
# COMPACT_ATOMS: atom_id res chain seq x y z
N MET A 1 52.94 5.49 28.88
CA MET A 1 52.81 5.76 27.43
C MET A 1 51.36 5.56 27.03
N ARG A 2 50.82 6.52 26.26
CA ARG A 2 49.43 6.61 25.79
C ARG A 2 49.15 5.62 24.65
N LEU A 3 47.90 5.16 24.54
CA LEU A 3 47.09 4.88 23.33
C LEU A 3 45.83 4.14 23.82
N ALA A 4 44.69 4.77 24.12
CA ALA A 4 43.74 5.46 23.22
C ALA A 4 43.36 4.60 22.01
N GLY A 5 42.37 3.71 22.19
CA GLY A 5 41.66 3.00 21.12
C GLY A 5 40.18 3.38 21.17
N LEU A 6 39.77 4.20 20.20
CA LEU A 6 38.45 4.79 20.06
C LEU A 6 37.34 3.74 19.89
N CYS A 7 36.28 3.88 20.69
CA CYS A 7 34.95 3.36 20.37
C CYS A 7 34.42 4.00 19.07
N VAL A 8 34.03 3.20 18.08
CA VAL A 8 33.13 3.64 17.01
C VAL A 8 31.82 2.89 17.20
N ALA A 9 30.95 3.45 18.04
CA ALA A 9 29.55 3.10 18.07
C ALA A 9 28.87 3.77 16.86
N ALA A 10 28.55 2.99 15.83
CA ALA A 10 27.76 3.45 14.70
C ALA A 10 26.31 3.68 15.16
N VAL A 11 26.00 4.92 15.53
CA VAL A 11 24.63 5.39 15.71
C VAL A 11 24.03 5.58 14.32
N ILE A 12 23.30 4.57 13.82
CA ILE A 12 22.47 4.73 12.64
C ILE A 12 21.22 5.52 13.05
N LEU A 13 21.34 6.84 12.97
CA LEU A 13 20.24 7.79 13.13
C LEU A 13 19.16 7.51 12.07
N GLY A 14 17.91 7.36 12.52
CA GLY A 14 16.72 7.02 11.73
C GLY A 14 16.24 8.08 10.73
N GLY A 15 17.14 8.57 9.87
CA GLY A 15 16.86 9.54 8.80
C GLY A 15 16.78 8.95 7.38
N ALA A 16 17.31 7.74 7.15
CA ALA A 16 17.43 7.20 5.79
C ALA A 16 16.08 6.79 5.17
N ALA A 17 15.15 6.23 5.95
CA ALA A 17 13.88 5.71 5.42
C ALA A 17 12.95 6.80 4.84
N ALA A 18 13.07 8.06 5.29
CA ALA A 18 12.20 9.15 4.82
C ALA A 18 12.69 9.79 3.51
N ALA A 19 13.98 9.71 3.21
CA ALA A 19 14.54 10.17 1.93
C ALA A 19 14.32 9.12 0.82
N LEU A 20 14.35 7.83 1.18
CA LEU A 20 14.19 6.67 0.31
C LEU A 20 12.77 6.45 -0.24
N ALA A 21 11.83 7.40 -0.19
CA ALA A 21 10.49 7.17 -0.74
C ALA A 21 10.00 8.28 -1.69
N ARG A 22 10.90 9.17 -2.12
CA ARG A 22 10.54 10.35 -2.93
C ARG A 22 10.93 10.23 -4.39
N ASP A 23 12.01 9.54 -4.68
CA ASP A 23 12.49 9.22 -6.03
C ASP A 23 12.28 7.74 -6.37
N ASP A 24 12.42 7.40 -7.65
CA ASP A 24 12.17 6.04 -8.13
C ASP A 24 13.11 5.01 -7.52
N ALA A 25 14.37 5.38 -7.23
CA ALA A 25 15.34 4.47 -6.63
C ALA A 25 14.95 4.08 -5.20
N GLY A 26 14.59 5.07 -4.39
CA GLY A 26 14.10 4.84 -3.05
C GLY A 26 12.79 4.04 -3.06
N LEU A 27 11.83 4.43 -3.91
CA LEU A 27 10.58 3.70 -4.05
C LEU A 27 10.86 2.24 -4.43
N ARG A 28 11.78 1.97 -5.36
CA ARG A 28 12.15 0.61 -5.75
C ARG A 28 12.75 -0.18 -4.58
N ALA A 29 13.55 0.45 -3.73
CA ALA A 29 14.13 -0.17 -2.53
C ALA A 29 13.08 -0.50 -1.44
N ALA A 30 11.94 0.19 -1.43
CA ALA A 30 10.87 -0.04 -0.48
C ALA A 30 9.96 -1.24 -0.82
N PHE A 31 10.14 -1.85 -1.99
CA PHE A 31 9.37 -3.00 -2.46
C PHE A 31 10.28 -4.17 -2.87
N PRO A 32 9.79 -5.42 -2.80
CA PRO A 32 10.50 -6.57 -3.34
C PRO A 32 10.43 -6.57 -4.88
N VAL A 33 11.16 -5.66 -5.54
CA VAL A 33 11.13 -5.51 -7.01
C VAL A 33 12.17 -6.42 -7.65
N ALA A 34 11.77 -7.14 -8.71
CA ALA A 34 12.71 -7.90 -9.52
C ALA A 34 13.72 -6.94 -10.20
N PRO A 35 15.04 -7.22 -10.20
CA PRO A 35 16.07 -6.29 -10.69
C PRO A 35 15.78 -5.73 -12.09
N ASP A 36 15.49 -6.61 -13.05
CA ASP A 36 15.19 -6.23 -14.45
C ASP A 36 13.68 -6.18 -14.75
N GLY A 37 12.87 -6.15 -13.70
CA GLY A 37 11.41 -6.12 -13.80
C GLY A 37 10.88 -4.72 -14.14
N PRO A 38 9.72 -4.65 -14.83
CA PRO A 38 9.00 -3.39 -14.97
C PRO A 38 8.69 -2.79 -13.61
N PHE A 39 8.79 -1.47 -13.52
CA PHE A 39 8.47 -0.67 -12.35
C PHE A 39 7.93 0.67 -12.83
N VAL A 40 6.75 1.04 -12.35
CA VAL A 40 6.07 2.27 -12.73
C VAL A 40 5.47 2.88 -11.48
N ALA A 41 5.97 4.04 -11.08
CA ALA A 41 5.38 4.85 -10.03
C ALA A 41 4.40 5.87 -10.63
N ALA A 42 3.18 5.91 -10.11
CA ALA A 42 2.22 6.95 -10.47
C ALA A 42 2.54 8.27 -9.74
N PRO A 43 1.99 9.41 -10.20
CA PRO A 43 2.05 10.66 -9.43
C PRO A 43 1.41 10.49 -8.05
N ALA A 44 1.97 11.17 -7.05
CA ALA A 44 1.39 11.20 -5.71
C ALA A 44 0.07 11.99 -5.71
N VAL A 45 -0.94 11.46 -5.03
CA VAL A 45 -2.26 12.08 -4.88
C VAL A 45 -2.52 12.44 -3.42
N ARG A 46 -3.10 13.62 -3.18
CA ARG A 46 -3.58 14.00 -1.85
C ARG A 46 -4.96 13.39 -1.63
N LEU A 47 -5.16 12.74 -0.49
CA LEU A 47 -6.45 12.13 -0.18
C LEU A 47 -7.40 13.18 0.42
N ALA A 48 -8.49 13.45 -0.30
CA ALA A 48 -9.53 14.36 0.16
C ALA A 48 -10.11 13.90 1.50
N GLY A 49 -10.33 14.85 2.41
CA GLY A 49 -10.83 14.57 3.76
C GLY A 49 -9.78 14.10 4.77
N GLN A 50 -8.50 13.96 4.36
CA GLN A 50 -7.40 13.66 5.28
C GLN A 50 -6.20 14.60 5.02
N PRO A 51 -6.19 15.79 5.63
CA PRO A 51 -5.14 16.77 5.40
C PRO A 51 -3.74 16.21 5.70
N GLY A 52 -2.85 16.30 4.70
CA GLY A 52 -1.47 15.90 4.85
C GLY A 52 -1.19 14.40 4.71
N LEU A 53 -2.17 13.59 4.29
CA LEU A 53 -1.94 12.23 3.81
C LEU A 53 -1.85 12.23 2.28
N THR A 54 -0.74 11.75 1.75
CA THR A 54 -0.56 11.48 0.33
C THR A 54 -0.42 9.98 0.09
N LEU A 55 -0.88 9.55 -1.07
CA LEU A 55 -0.75 8.20 -1.57
C LEU A 55 -0.02 8.23 -2.90
N ARG A 56 0.90 7.29 -3.10
CA ARG A 56 1.50 7.00 -4.40
C ARG A 56 1.30 5.53 -4.70
N SER A 57 0.74 5.20 -5.86
CA SER A 57 0.64 3.81 -6.31
C SER A 57 1.83 3.44 -7.18
N ILE A 58 2.24 2.19 -7.07
CA ILE A 58 3.39 1.63 -7.78
C ILE A 58 2.97 0.29 -8.35
N ARG A 59 3.29 0.07 -9.61
CA ARG A 59 3.12 -1.21 -10.30
C ARG A 59 4.48 -1.79 -10.61
N PHE A 60 4.72 -3.03 -10.25
CA PHE A 60 6.05 -3.62 -10.39
C PHE A 60 5.98 -5.13 -10.58
N ARG A 61 7.05 -5.71 -11.14
CA ARG A 61 7.27 -7.15 -11.09
C ARG A 61 7.88 -7.52 -9.75
N GLN A 62 7.11 -8.25 -8.94
CA GLN A 62 7.52 -8.65 -7.62
C GLN A 62 8.54 -9.79 -7.66
N LEU A 63 9.53 -9.74 -6.77
CA LEU A 63 10.44 -10.82 -6.46
C LEU A 63 9.80 -11.68 -5.35
N LEU A 64 9.70 -12.98 -5.59
CA LEU A 64 9.21 -13.95 -4.60
C LEU A 64 10.31 -14.25 -3.57
N PRO A 65 9.97 -14.82 -2.39
CA PRO A 65 10.96 -15.17 -1.37
C PRO A 65 12.06 -16.13 -1.84
N ASP A 66 11.78 -16.94 -2.86
CA ASP A 66 12.72 -17.87 -3.48
C ASP A 66 13.63 -17.23 -4.55
N GLY A 67 13.54 -15.90 -4.71
CA GLY A 67 14.33 -15.14 -5.67
C GLY A 67 13.80 -15.17 -7.11
N ARG A 68 12.68 -15.86 -7.39
CA ARG A 68 12.07 -15.86 -8.72
C ARG A 68 11.17 -14.65 -8.92
N PRO A 69 11.14 -14.05 -10.12
CA PRO A 69 10.15 -13.03 -10.42
C PRO A 69 8.75 -13.65 -10.54
N ARG A 70 7.76 -12.99 -9.95
CA ARG A 70 6.35 -13.32 -10.16
C ARG A 70 5.99 -13.10 -11.63
N ALA A 71 5.23 -14.03 -12.20
CA ALA A 71 4.85 -13.99 -13.62
C ALA A 71 3.94 -12.79 -13.93
N VAL A 72 3.07 -12.42 -12.99
CA VAL A 72 2.15 -11.28 -13.09
C VAL A 72 2.68 -10.07 -12.33
N LEU A 73 2.28 -8.86 -12.76
CA LEU A 73 2.60 -7.63 -12.04
C LEU A 73 1.78 -7.51 -10.75
N SER A 74 2.46 -7.01 -9.73
CA SER A 74 1.92 -6.64 -8.42
C SER A 74 1.67 -5.13 -8.36
N CYS A 75 0.85 -4.70 -7.39
CA CYS A 75 0.70 -3.29 -7.05
C CYS A 75 0.97 -3.05 -5.57
N GLY A 76 1.63 -1.94 -5.28
CA GLY A 76 1.85 -1.43 -3.95
C GLY A 76 1.46 0.03 -3.83
N VAL A 77 1.39 0.51 -2.60
CA VAL A 77 1.21 1.92 -2.29
C VAL A 77 2.28 2.39 -1.32
N VAL A 78 2.68 3.64 -1.47
CA VAL A 78 3.41 4.39 -0.45
C VAL A 78 2.47 5.44 0.12
N LEU A 79 2.31 5.40 1.43
CA LEU A 79 1.53 6.35 2.21
C LEU A 79 2.47 7.28 2.95
N GLU A 80 2.35 8.58 2.71
CA GLU A 80 3.14 9.58 3.42
C GLU A 80 2.21 10.47 4.23
N ALA A 81 2.54 10.65 5.50
CA ALA A 81 1.83 11.55 6.39
C ALA A 81 2.81 12.55 7.02
N ARG A 82 2.33 13.75 7.33
CA ARG A 82 3.16 14.74 8.04
C ARG A 82 3.74 14.14 9.32
N ARG A 83 5.05 14.37 9.51
CA ARG A 83 5.82 13.95 10.71
C ARG A 83 5.84 12.43 10.94
N ARG A 84 5.72 11.62 9.88
CA ARG A 84 5.86 10.17 9.97
C ARG A 84 6.76 9.64 8.86
N PRO A 85 7.45 8.52 9.11
CA PRO A 85 8.10 7.80 8.04
C PRO A 85 7.04 7.37 7.01
N PRO A 86 7.37 7.43 5.71
CA PRO A 86 6.57 6.81 4.66
C PRO A 86 6.37 5.33 4.96
N GLN A 87 5.19 4.82 4.63
CA GLN A 87 4.89 3.39 4.75
C GLN A 87 4.62 2.81 3.36
N ALA A 88 5.45 1.85 2.95
CA ALA A 88 5.26 1.07 1.73
C ALA A 88 4.51 -0.23 2.05
N MET A 89 3.58 -0.61 1.18
CA MET A 89 2.77 -1.82 1.34
C MET A 89 2.46 -2.43 -0.02
N VAL A 90 2.69 -3.73 -0.17
CA VAL A 90 2.13 -4.49 -1.30
C VAL A 90 0.63 -4.67 -1.04
N THR A 91 -0.17 -4.48 -2.08
CA THR A 91 -1.65 -4.47 -1.99
C THR A 91 -2.32 -5.37 -3.00
N ILE A 92 -1.66 -5.67 -4.13
CA ILE A 92 -2.01 -6.73 -5.07
C ILE A 92 -0.75 -7.54 -5.30
N GLY A 93 -0.82 -8.87 -5.23
CA GLY A 93 0.32 -9.79 -5.37
C GLY A 93 0.74 -10.50 -4.08
N GLU A 94 0.09 -10.19 -2.96
CA GLU A 94 0.31 -10.81 -1.64
C GLU A 94 -1.02 -11.12 -0.92
N GLY A 95 -0.95 -12.07 0.02
CA GLY A 95 -2.07 -12.48 0.84
C GLY A 95 -3.30 -12.85 0.02
N ARG A 96 -4.46 -12.29 0.38
CA ARG A 96 -5.73 -12.50 -0.33
C ARG A 96 -5.68 -12.11 -1.81
N THR A 97 -4.80 -11.17 -2.16
CA THR A 97 -4.69 -10.62 -3.51
C THR A 97 -3.53 -11.22 -4.29
N GLU A 98 -3.03 -12.39 -3.90
CA GLU A 98 -1.89 -13.04 -4.56
C GLU A 98 -2.19 -13.49 -5.99
N VAL A 99 -3.43 -13.87 -6.29
CA VAL A 99 -3.82 -14.40 -7.60
C VAL A 99 -3.93 -13.31 -8.68
N PRO A 100 -4.59 -12.16 -8.44
CA PRO A 100 -4.79 -11.18 -9.50
C PRO A 100 -3.49 -10.53 -10.00
N HIS A 101 -3.41 -10.38 -11.32
CA HIS A 101 -2.53 -9.45 -12.00
C HIS A 101 -3.04 -8.02 -11.83
N CYS A 102 -2.19 -7.12 -11.34
CA CYS A 102 -2.53 -5.71 -11.23
C CYS A 102 -2.26 -4.93 -12.52
N HIS A 103 -3.28 -4.21 -13.00
CA HIS A 103 -3.14 -3.28 -14.12
C HIS A 103 -2.83 -1.87 -13.66
N ARG A 104 -3.63 -1.34 -12.72
CA ARG A 104 -3.44 -0.01 -12.10
C ARG A 104 -4.41 0.24 -10.94
N LEU A 105 -4.08 1.23 -10.11
CA LEU A 105 -5.03 1.83 -9.18
C LEU A 105 -6.03 2.72 -9.93
N ARG A 106 -7.33 2.50 -9.72
CA ARG A 106 -8.43 3.26 -10.34
C ARG A 106 -9.03 4.32 -9.44
N GLU A 107 -9.30 3.95 -8.18
CA GLU A 107 -9.88 4.86 -7.20
C GLU A 107 -9.17 4.68 -5.85
N ALA A 108 -8.91 5.79 -5.16
CA ALA A 108 -8.44 5.77 -3.77
C ALA A 108 -9.14 6.84 -2.95
N GLY A 109 -9.52 6.52 -1.72
CA GLY A 109 -10.17 7.50 -0.86
C GLY A 109 -10.60 6.99 0.50
N ILE A 110 -10.75 7.93 1.43
CA ILE A 110 -11.16 7.65 2.80
C ILE A 110 -12.51 6.94 2.83
N LEU A 111 -12.63 5.97 3.73
CA LEU A 111 -13.84 5.21 4.00
C LEU A 111 -14.38 5.54 5.40
N PRO A 112 -15.70 5.37 5.60
CA PRO A 112 -16.29 5.33 6.94
C PRO A 112 -15.55 4.34 7.84
N SER A 113 -15.33 4.74 9.08
CA SER A 113 -14.67 3.94 10.09
C SER A 113 -15.18 4.30 11.49
N PRO A 114 -15.09 3.37 12.47
CA PRO A 114 -15.39 3.67 13.85
C PRO A 114 -14.44 4.74 14.43
N ALA A 115 -14.86 5.37 15.52
CA ALA A 115 -14.03 6.32 16.25
C ALA A 115 -12.69 5.68 16.65
N GLY A 116 -11.60 6.41 16.46
CA GLY A 116 -10.25 5.93 16.76
C GLY A 116 -9.60 5.09 15.64
N THR A 117 -10.32 4.75 14.57
CA THR A 117 -9.77 4.05 13.40
C THR A 117 -9.88 4.93 12.16
N ALA A 118 -8.89 4.87 11.27
CA ALA A 118 -8.98 5.43 9.93
C ALA A 118 -8.99 4.31 8.89
N ARG A 119 -9.81 4.47 7.84
CA ARG A 119 -9.84 3.54 6.71
C ARG A 119 -9.62 4.22 5.37
N LEU A 120 -8.91 3.53 4.49
CA LEU A 120 -8.66 3.92 3.11
C LEU A 120 -9.10 2.79 2.19
N GLY A 121 -9.93 3.09 1.20
CA GLY A 121 -10.31 2.17 0.15
C GLY A 121 -9.44 2.39 -1.08
N LEU A 122 -8.97 1.30 -1.67
CA LEU A 122 -8.21 1.26 -2.91
C LEU A 122 -8.92 0.31 -3.86
N ILE A 123 -9.26 0.78 -5.06
CA ILE A 123 -9.89 -0.05 -6.09
C ILE A 123 -8.93 -0.14 -7.25
N TYR A 124 -8.51 -1.36 -7.56
CA TYR A 124 -7.62 -1.68 -8.65
C TYR A 124 -8.40 -2.20 -9.86
N GLU A 125 -7.90 -1.91 -11.06
CA GLU A 125 -8.12 -2.78 -12.22
C GLU A 125 -7.21 -3.99 -12.08
N ALA A 126 -7.82 -5.17 -12.14
CA ALA A 126 -7.12 -6.43 -11.95
C ALA A 126 -7.71 -7.51 -12.85
N SER A 127 -6.89 -8.50 -13.19
CA SER A 127 -7.36 -9.70 -13.88
C SER A 127 -6.79 -10.95 -13.23
N SER A 128 -7.51 -12.05 -13.36
CA SER A 128 -7.06 -13.41 -13.04
C SER A 128 -7.19 -14.26 -14.30
N PRO A 129 -6.63 -15.48 -14.34
CA PRO A 129 -6.75 -16.35 -15.52
C PRO A 129 -8.19 -16.57 -16.01
N ASN A 130 -9.17 -16.48 -15.12
CA ASN A 130 -10.57 -16.82 -15.41
C ASN A 130 -11.52 -15.61 -15.39
N ALA A 131 -11.05 -14.41 -15.05
CA ALA A 131 -11.91 -13.24 -14.93
C ALA A 131 -11.12 -11.93 -14.98
N GLU A 132 -11.68 -10.93 -15.64
CA GLU A 132 -11.26 -9.53 -15.51
C GLU A 132 -12.21 -8.77 -14.59
N GLY A 133 -11.70 -7.78 -13.87
CA GLY A 133 -12.55 -6.98 -13.01
C GLY A 133 -11.81 -5.97 -12.17
N ARG A 134 -12.35 -5.77 -10.97
CA ARG A 134 -11.80 -4.85 -9.99
C ARG A 134 -11.52 -5.59 -8.71
N ALA A 135 -10.46 -5.18 -8.03
CA ALA A 135 -10.12 -5.66 -6.69
C ALA A 135 -10.16 -4.49 -5.72
N LEU A 136 -10.83 -4.68 -4.59
CA LEU A 136 -10.90 -3.77 -3.46
C LEU A 136 -9.85 -4.18 -2.43
N VAL A 137 -9.04 -3.21 -2.01
CA VAL A 137 -8.20 -3.33 -0.82
C VAL A 137 -8.65 -2.27 0.17
N ILE A 138 -8.89 -2.67 1.42
CA ILE A 138 -9.18 -1.76 2.51
C ILE A 138 -7.95 -1.72 3.41
N LEU A 139 -7.42 -0.53 3.65
CA LEU A 139 -6.37 -0.30 4.63
C LEU A 139 -6.96 0.30 5.89
N ARG A 140 -6.51 -0.20 7.05
CA ARG A 140 -6.85 0.28 8.38
C ARG A 140 -5.65 0.90 9.07
N ARG A 141 -5.87 1.96 9.82
CA ARG A 141 -4.93 2.44 10.82
C ARG A 141 -5.64 2.63 12.15
N ASP A 142 -5.11 1.98 13.18
CA ASP A 142 -5.62 2.11 14.54
C ASP A 142 -4.91 3.25 15.27
N GLY A 143 -5.69 4.16 15.82
CA GLY A 143 -5.21 5.37 16.49
C GLY A 143 -4.55 6.37 15.54
N ALA A 144 -4.17 7.50 16.13
CA ALA A 144 -3.38 8.49 15.41
C ALA A 144 -2.05 7.86 15.00
N ALA A 145 -1.27 7.28 15.91
CA ALA A 145 0.11 6.86 15.66
C ALA A 145 0.32 5.48 14.99
N GLY A 146 -0.75 4.70 14.76
CA GLY A 146 -0.60 3.33 14.22
C GLY A 146 -0.04 3.26 12.81
N SER A 147 0.38 2.05 12.41
CA SER A 147 0.70 1.70 11.02
C SER A 147 -0.58 1.36 10.25
N TRP A 148 -0.52 1.52 8.92
CA TRP A 148 -1.54 1.02 8.02
C TRP A 148 -1.41 -0.50 7.84
N ASN A 149 -2.51 -1.23 7.83
CA ASN A 149 -2.55 -2.68 7.61
C ASN A 149 -3.73 -3.02 6.71
N THR A 150 -3.69 -4.15 6.00
CA THR A 150 -4.84 -4.61 5.20
C THR A 150 -5.97 -5.11 6.12
N GLU A 151 -7.22 -4.82 5.75
CA GLU A 151 -8.44 -5.40 6.33
C GLU A 151 -9.07 -6.35 5.31
N ASP A 152 -8.44 -7.51 5.11
CA ASP A 152 -8.80 -8.46 4.05
C ASP A 152 -10.21 -9.04 4.23
N ASP A 153 -10.58 -9.46 5.44
CA ASP A 153 -11.91 -9.99 5.75
C ASP A 153 -13.04 -8.99 5.45
N LEU A 154 -12.81 -7.71 5.75
CA LEU A 154 -13.79 -6.67 5.48
C LEU A 154 -13.90 -6.38 3.98
N ALA A 155 -12.76 -6.41 3.27
CA ALA A 155 -12.76 -6.26 1.82
C ALA A 155 -13.59 -7.38 1.16
N ASP A 156 -13.37 -8.64 1.56
CA ASP A 156 -14.15 -9.79 1.08
C ASP A 156 -15.65 -9.63 1.34
N GLN A 157 -16.02 -9.29 2.58
CA GLN A 157 -17.42 -9.10 2.96
C GLN A 157 -18.11 -8.02 2.12
N VAL A 158 -17.39 -6.96 1.77
CA VAL A 158 -17.91 -5.88 0.93
C VAL A 158 -18.00 -6.31 -0.53
N GLU A 159 -16.96 -6.94 -1.07
CA GLU A 159 -16.89 -7.35 -2.48
C GLU A 159 -17.99 -8.36 -2.84
N GLN A 160 -18.22 -9.37 -1.99
CA GLN A 160 -19.25 -10.39 -2.22
C GLN A 160 -20.67 -9.82 -2.36
N ARG A 161 -20.90 -8.58 -1.91
CA ARG A 161 -22.21 -7.93 -1.90
C ARG A 161 -22.32 -6.79 -2.90
N LEU A 162 -21.27 -6.50 -3.66
CA LEU A 162 -21.23 -5.41 -4.62
C LEU A 162 -21.01 -5.92 -6.04
N PRO A 163 -22.03 -5.88 -6.93
CA PRO A 163 -21.86 -6.32 -8.31
C PRO A 163 -20.94 -5.40 -9.13
N VAL A 164 -20.71 -4.17 -8.65
CA VAL A 164 -19.73 -3.25 -9.24
C VAL A 164 -19.00 -2.52 -8.12
N LEU A 165 -17.67 -2.57 -8.17
CA LEU A 165 -16.80 -1.93 -7.19
C LEU A 165 -16.46 -0.48 -7.58
N THR A 166 -16.99 0.45 -6.81
CA THR A 166 -16.64 1.89 -6.81
C THR A 166 -16.54 2.37 -5.38
N LEU A 167 -15.74 3.40 -5.08
CA LEU A 167 -15.59 3.89 -3.72
C LEU A 167 -16.91 4.41 -3.16
N ALA A 168 -17.75 5.02 -3.99
CA ALA A 168 -19.08 5.47 -3.59
C ALA A 168 -19.93 4.31 -3.04
N ARG A 169 -19.96 3.16 -3.75
CA ARG A 169 -20.71 1.98 -3.32
C ARG A 169 -20.10 1.31 -2.09
N VAL A 170 -18.77 1.24 -2.01
CA VAL A 170 -18.06 0.73 -0.82
C VAL A 170 -18.42 1.57 0.41
N ARG A 171 -18.36 2.91 0.30
CA ARG A 171 -18.74 3.82 1.38
C ARG A 171 -20.19 3.63 1.81
N ALA A 172 -21.11 3.52 0.86
CA ALA A 172 -22.53 3.27 1.15
C ALA A 172 -22.73 1.94 1.89
N ARG A 173 -22.02 0.88 1.45
CA ARG A 173 -22.11 -0.43 2.08
C ARG A 173 -21.57 -0.44 3.50
N LEU A 174 -20.43 0.19 3.76
CA LEU A 174 -19.86 0.27 5.11
C LEU A 174 -20.79 1.00 6.09
N ARG A 175 -21.40 2.11 5.67
CA ARG A 175 -22.43 2.81 6.47
C ARG A 175 -23.61 1.90 6.80
N ALA A 176 -24.10 1.12 5.82
CA ALA A 176 -25.19 0.18 6.04
C ALA A 176 -24.84 -0.97 7.00
N LEU A 177 -23.55 -1.27 7.17
CA LEU A 177 -23.05 -2.25 8.14
C LEU A 177 -22.77 -1.63 9.52
N GLY A 178 -23.00 -0.33 9.71
CA GLY A 178 -22.61 0.39 10.93
C GLY A 178 -21.09 0.42 11.15
N ARG A 179 -20.31 0.37 10.05
CA ARG A 179 -18.85 0.28 10.07
C ARG A 179 -18.16 1.50 9.49
#